data_AF-A0A968I7L8-F1
#
_entry.id   AF-A0A968I7L8-F1
#
_cell.length_a   1.000
_cell.length_b   1.000
_cell.length_c   1.000
_cell.angle_alpha   90.00
_cell.angle_beta   90.00
_cell.angle_gamma   90.00
#
_symmetry.space_group_name_H-M   'P 1'
#
loop_
_entity.id
_entity.type
_entity.pdbx_description
1 polymer ?
#
loop_
_entity_poly.entity_id
_entity_poly.type
_entity_poly.pdbx_seq_one_letter_code
_entity_poly.pdbx_strand_id
1 'polypeptide(L)'
;MRSAQLRRAGSPDAYKTWINEFAAGIGTRKAIVILEPDALPLVSGCAASTSTVTGLLAYAVDKFKTVSPNAKVYLDAGHAAWKSVSEISGLLSSAGVARAAGFSLNTSNYQTTANSKTYGDQVSASLGGAKYVIDTSRNGNGPNGGEWCNPSGRKIGAAPALVNQGALEAYLWVKIPGESDGNCGIGMGSSAGQFLPQAAYDMAK
;
A
#
# COMPACT_ATOMS: atom_id res chain seq x y z
N MET A 1 -12.41 4.22 -0.19
CA MET A 1 -11.71 3.00 -0.68
C MET A 1 -11.77 1.97 0.44
N ARG A 2 -12.12 0.70 0.16
CA ARG A 2 -12.08 -0.38 1.16
C ARG A 2 -10.70 -1.02 1.08
N SER A 3 -9.84 -0.82 2.08
CA SER A 3 -8.55 -1.50 2.18
C SER A 3 -8.78 -2.97 2.52
N ALA A 4 -8.33 -3.86 1.62
CA ALA A 4 -8.19 -5.28 1.88
C ALA A 4 -7.02 -5.45 2.86
N GLN A 5 -7.30 -5.85 4.10
CA GLN A 5 -6.27 -6.29 5.04
C GLN A 5 -6.53 -7.77 5.35
N LEU A 6 -5.48 -8.58 5.24
CA LEU A 6 -5.36 -10.00 5.62
C LEU A 6 -5.94 -10.34 7.01
N ARG A 7 -6.20 -9.36 7.86
CA ARG A 7 -6.74 -9.53 9.23
C ARG A 7 -8.13 -10.18 9.31
N ARG A 8 -8.87 -10.36 8.22
CA ARG A 8 -10.19 -11.04 8.24
C ARG A 8 -10.19 -12.50 7.80
N ALA A 9 -9.10 -13.00 7.21
CA ALA A 9 -9.02 -14.39 6.76
C ALA A 9 -8.28 -15.23 7.79
N GLY A 10 -9.00 -16.10 8.52
CA GLY A 10 -8.39 -17.00 9.51
C GLY A 10 -7.52 -18.12 8.92
N SER A 11 -7.43 -18.24 7.59
CA SER A 11 -6.63 -19.25 6.88
C SER A 11 -6.33 -18.84 5.43
N PRO A 12 -5.34 -19.48 4.76
CA PRO A 12 -5.08 -19.28 3.33
C PRO A 12 -6.30 -19.52 2.43
N ASP A 13 -7.14 -20.51 2.74
CA ASP A 13 -8.35 -20.79 1.94
C ASP A 13 -9.44 -19.75 2.16
N ALA A 14 -9.62 -19.28 3.40
CA ALA A 14 -10.52 -18.18 3.70
C ALA A 14 -10.09 -16.89 2.94
N TYR A 15 -8.78 -16.66 2.82
CA TYR A 15 -8.24 -15.55 2.04
C TYR A 15 -8.59 -15.68 0.55
N LYS A 16 -8.36 -16.86 -0.04
CA LYS A 16 -8.68 -17.11 -1.44
C LYS A 16 -10.18 -16.95 -1.72
N THR A 17 -11.04 -17.46 -0.84
CA THR A 17 -12.49 -17.27 -0.94
C THR A 17 -12.87 -15.80 -0.92
N TRP A 18 -12.32 -15.03 0.03
CA TRP A 18 -12.57 -13.59 0.11
C TRP A 18 -12.11 -12.84 -1.16
N ILE A 19 -10.92 -13.17 -1.67
CA ILE A 19 -10.39 -12.59 -2.91
C ILE A 19 -11.30 -12.91 -4.11
N ASN A 20 -11.82 -14.14 -4.19
CA ASN A 20 -12.73 -14.53 -5.26
C ASN A 20 -14.00 -13.70 -5.24
N GLU A 21 -14.61 -13.54 -4.06
CA GLU A 21 -15.83 -12.75 -3.88
C GLU A 21 -15.58 -11.26 -4.15
N PHE A 22 -14.46 -10.72 -3.67
CA PHE A 22 -14.11 -9.32 -3.87
C PHE A 22 -13.87 -9.00 -5.36
N ALA A 23 -13.10 -9.84 -6.07
CA ALA A 23 -12.85 -9.67 -7.50
C ALA A 23 -14.15 -9.80 -8.31
N ALA A 24 -15.00 -10.79 -8.00
CA ALA A 24 -16.32 -10.92 -8.61
C ALA A 24 -17.20 -9.68 -8.34
N GLY A 25 -17.13 -9.14 -7.12
CA GLY A 25 -17.82 -7.92 -6.71
C GLY A 25 -17.36 -6.67 -7.46
N ILE A 26 -16.12 -6.59 -7.95
CA ILE A 26 -15.69 -5.55 -8.90
C ILE A 26 -16.17 -5.86 -10.32
N GLY A 27 -16.05 -7.11 -10.76
CA GLY A 27 -16.39 -7.53 -12.12
C GLY A 27 -15.59 -6.73 -13.16
N THR A 28 -16.23 -6.30 -14.24
CA THR A 28 -15.54 -5.59 -15.35
C THR A 28 -15.46 -4.07 -15.15
N ARG A 29 -15.81 -3.54 -13.98
CA ARG A 29 -15.70 -2.09 -13.70
C ARG A 29 -14.24 -1.66 -13.54
N LYS A 30 -13.98 -0.38 -13.80
CA LYS A 30 -12.69 0.23 -13.49
C LYS A 30 -12.55 0.41 -11.98
N ALA A 31 -11.43 -0.03 -11.43
CA ALA A 31 -11.08 0.15 -10.03
C ALA A 31 -9.56 0.24 -9.87
N ILE A 32 -9.09 0.92 -8.82
CA ILE A 32 -7.71 0.81 -8.34
C ILE A 32 -7.76 -0.03 -7.06
N VAL A 33 -6.96 -1.08 -7.01
CA VAL A 33 -6.83 -1.97 -5.84
C VAL A 33 -5.41 -1.87 -5.32
N ILE A 34 -5.27 -1.41 -4.08
CA ILE A 34 -4.02 -1.52 -3.33
C ILE A 34 -4.09 -2.84 -2.57
N LEU A 35 -3.24 -3.79 -2.95
CA LEU A 35 -3.31 -5.17 -2.48
C LEU A 35 -2.37 -5.36 -1.28
N GLU A 36 -3.00 -5.56 -0.12
CA GLU A 36 -2.39 -5.94 1.15
C GLU A 36 -1.24 -5.02 1.62
N PRO A 37 -1.57 -3.78 2.06
CA PRO A 37 -0.61 -2.90 2.71
C PRO A 37 0.25 -3.62 3.75
N ASP A 38 1.56 -3.43 3.65
CA ASP A 38 2.61 -3.98 4.51
C ASP A 38 2.83 -5.50 4.48
N ALA A 39 2.06 -6.29 3.73
CA ALA A 39 2.19 -7.76 3.76
C ALA A 39 3.57 -8.25 3.30
N LEU A 40 4.12 -7.66 2.24
CA LEU A 40 5.47 -7.98 1.76
C LEU A 40 6.58 -7.50 2.70
N PRO A 41 6.65 -6.22 3.11
CA PRO A 41 7.73 -5.77 3.99
C PRO A 41 7.68 -6.41 5.40
N LEU A 42 6.52 -6.87 5.88
CA LEU A 42 6.41 -7.57 7.17
C LEU A 42 6.69 -9.07 7.10
N VAL A 43 6.78 -9.67 5.91
CA VAL A 43 6.72 -11.12 5.71
C VAL A 43 7.74 -11.91 6.54
N SER A 44 8.94 -11.35 6.75
CA SER A 44 10.01 -11.98 7.53
C SER A 44 9.67 -12.14 9.01
N GLY A 45 8.69 -11.40 9.54
CA GLY A 45 8.22 -11.48 10.91
C GLY A 45 6.94 -12.30 11.08
N CYS A 46 6.42 -12.91 10.01
CA CYS A 46 5.18 -13.69 10.05
C CYS A 46 5.45 -15.16 10.43
N ALA A 47 4.45 -15.78 11.07
CA ALA A 47 4.48 -17.23 11.32
C ALA A 47 4.33 -18.06 10.02
N ALA A 48 3.62 -17.51 9.02
CA ALA A 48 3.55 -18.10 7.69
C ALA A 48 4.87 -17.91 6.93
N SER A 49 5.25 -18.88 6.11
CA SER A 49 6.44 -18.76 5.27
C SER A 49 6.30 -17.65 4.24
N THR A 50 7.43 -17.07 3.81
CA THR A 50 7.46 -16.10 2.71
C THR A 50 6.78 -16.63 1.46
N SER A 51 7.02 -17.90 1.09
CA SER A 51 6.39 -18.54 -0.06
C SER A 51 4.86 -18.62 0.05
N THR A 52 4.33 -18.81 1.26
CA THR A 52 2.88 -18.84 1.51
C THR A 52 2.29 -17.46 1.27
N VAL A 53 2.89 -16.42 1.83
CA VAL A 53 2.40 -15.04 1.68
C VAL A 53 2.50 -14.59 0.22
N THR A 54 3.65 -14.75 -0.43
CA THR A 54 3.82 -14.37 -1.84
C THR A 54 2.92 -15.19 -2.76
N GLY A 55 2.70 -16.48 -2.46
CA GLY A 55 1.78 -17.33 -3.21
C GLY A 55 0.32 -16.89 -3.11
N LEU A 56 -0.13 -16.41 -1.94
CA LEU A 56 -1.47 -15.86 -1.77
C LEU A 56 -1.65 -14.53 -2.51
N LEU A 57 -0.64 -13.67 -2.48
CA LEU A 57 -0.67 -12.42 -3.24
C LEU A 57 -0.64 -12.66 -4.75
N ALA A 58 0.16 -13.62 -5.22
CA ALA A 58 0.16 -14.04 -6.63
C ALA A 58 -1.20 -14.60 -7.06
N TYR A 59 -1.84 -15.42 -6.22
CA TYR A 59 -3.21 -15.89 -6.45
C TYR A 59 -4.19 -14.72 -6.58
N ALA A 60 -4.10 -13.71 -5.71
CA ALA A 60 -4.96 -12.53 -5.77
C ALA A 60 -4.76 -11.73 -7.06
N VAL A 61 -3.51 -11.48 -7.47
CA VAL A 61 -3.19 -10.84 -8.75
C VAL A 61 -3.82 -11.61 -9.92
N ASP A 62 -3.63 -12.92 -9.97
CA ASP A 62 -4.18 -13.76 -11.04
C ASP A 62 -5.71 -13.78 -11.04
N LYS A 63 -6.34 -13.75 -9.85
CA LYS A 63 -7.79 -13.69 -9.75
C LYS A 63 -8.36 -12.36 -10.25
N PHE A 64 -7.76 -11.23 -9.88
CA PHE A 64 -8.18 -9.94 -10.41
C PHE A 64 -7.95 -9.85 -11.91
N LYS A 65 -6.83 -10.34 -12.42
CA LYS A 65 -6.56 -10.32 -13.87
C LYS A 65 -7.61 -11.09 -14.67
N THR A 66 -8.09 -12.21 -14.14
CA THR A 66 -9.07 -13.08 -14.81
C THR A 66 -10.50 -12.58 -14.68
N VAL A 67 -10.90 -12.07 -13.51
CA VAL A 67 -12.31 -11.71 -13.21
C VAL A 67 -12.58 -10.21 -13.28
N SER A 68 -11.53 -9.39 -13.12
CA SER A 68 -11.60 -7.93 -13.11
C SER A 68 -10.55 -7.29 -14.03
N PRO A 69 -10.57 -7.57 -15.35
CA PRO A 69 -9.51 -7.15 -16.26
C PRO A 69 -9.35 -5.62 -16.38
N ASN A 70 -10.36 -4.85 -15.99
CA ASN A 70 -10.31 -3.38 -15.98
C ASN A 70 -9.87 -2.79 -14.62
N ALA A 71 -9.61 -3.62 -13.61
CA ALA A 71 -9.04 -3.19 -12.35
C ALA A 71 -7.52 -3.09 -12.46
N LYS A 72 -6.95 -1.98 -11.97
CA LYS A 72 -5.51 -1.82 -11.79
C LYS A 72 -5.13 -2.26 -10.38
N VAL A 73 -4.41 -3.37 -10.28
CA VAL A 73 -3.95 -3.93 -9.00
C VAL A 73 -2.50 -3.54 -8.77
N TYR A 74 -2.21 -2.93 -7.63
CA TYR A 74 -0.87 -2.58 -7.18
C TYR A 74 -0.54 -3.36 -5.90
N LEU A 75 0.51 -4.19 -5.95
CA LEU A 75 1.02 -4.90 -4.76
C LEU A 75 1.70 -3.90 -3.83
N ASP A 76 1.39 -3.92 -2.53
CA ASP A 76 2.06 -3.00 -1.62
C ASP A 76 3.52 -3.39 -1.35
N ALA A 77 4.41 -2.42 -1.48
CA ALA A 77 5.85 -2.57 -1.38
C ALA A 77 6.47 -1.81 -0.19
N GLY A 78 5.64 -1.40 0.79
CA GLY A 78 6.11 -0.62 1.93
C GLY A 78 6.58 0.78 1.52
N HIS A 79 7.76 1.20 2.01
CA HIS A 79 8.26 2.56 1.80
C HIS A 79 9.79 2.64 1.70
N ALA A 80 10.29 3.81 1.28
CA ALA A 80 11.69 4.08 0.96
C ALA A 80 12.71 3.92 2.10
N ALA A 81 12.24 3.66 3.33
CA ALA A 81 13.07 3.57 4.53
C ALA A 81 12.89 2.24 5.28
N TRP A 82 12.39 1.20 4.60
CA TRP A 82 12.09 -0.09 5.24
C TRP A 82 12.91 -1.26 4.69
N LYS A 83 12.69 -1.61 3.42
CA LYS A 83 13.38 -2.73 2.77
C LYS A 83 14.37 -2.22 1.73
N SER A 84 15.42 -2.99 1.46
CA SER A 84 16.29 -2.69 0.33
C SER A 84 15.55 -2.91 -0.99
N VAL A 85 15.98 -2.21 -2.05
CA VAL A 85 15.43 -2.39 -3.41
C VAL A 85 15.50 -3.86 -3.84
N SER A 86 16.63 -4.53 -3.60
CA SER A 86 16.81 -5.94 -3.98
C SER A 86 15.83 -6.86 -3.25
N GLU A 87 15.65 -6.65 -1.94
CA GLU A 87 14.75 -7.48 -1.14
C GLU A 87 13.30 -7.33 -1.58
N ILE A 88 12.81 -6.09 -1.69
CA ILE A 88 11.41 -5.87 -2.07
C ILE A 88 11.13 -6.30 -3.51
N SER A 89 12.10 -6.16 -4.42
CA SER A 89 11.95 -6.59 -5.81
C SER A 89 11.82 -8.10 -5.93
N GLY A 90 12.59 -8.86 -5.12
CA GLY A 90 12.45 -10.32 -5.05
C GLY A 90 11.08 -10.75 -4.54
N LEU A 91 10.57 -10.08 -3.50
CA LEU A 91 9.25 -10.32 -2.94
C LEU A 91 8.13 -9.99 -3.94
N LEU A 92 8.20 -8.84 -4.59
CA LEU A 92 7.24 -8.43 -5.63
C LEU A 92 7.24 -9.39 -6.83
N SER A 93 8.41 -9.83 -7.27
CA SER A 93 8.54 -10.83 -8.34
C SER A 93 7.85 -12.15 -7.95
N SER A 94 8.09 -12.61 -6.71
CA SER A 94 7.49 -13.83 -6.16
C SER A 94 5.97 -13.70 -5.97
N ALA A 95 5.48 -12.49 -5.70
CA ALA A 95 4.07 -12.16 -5.58
C ALA A 95 3.38 -11.87 -6.93
N GLY A 96 4.09 -12.00 -8.06
CA GLY A 96 3.50 -11.91 -9.39
C GLY A 96 3.30 -10.48 -9.92
N VAL A 97 4.12 -9.51 -9.50
CA VAL A 97 4.02 -8.11 -9.95
C VAL A 97 4.01 -7.92 -11.46
N ALA A 98 4.71 -8.79 -12.22
CA ALA A 98 4.73 -8.77 -13.68
C ALA A 98 3.34 -9.01 -14.32
N ARG A 99 2.37 -9.52 -13.56
CA ARG A 99 0.98 -9.73 -13.99
C ARG A 99 0.01 -8.72 -13.36
N ALA A 100 0.50 -7.87 -12.46
CA ALA A 100 -0.24 -6.77 -11.84
C ALA A 100 -0.10 -5.48 -12.69
N ALA A 101 -0.78 -4.40 -12.27
CA ALA A 101 -0.55 -3.08 -12.86
C ALA A 101 0.78 -2.48 -12.37
N GLY A 102 1.24 -2.88 -11.18
CA GLY A 102 2.44 -2.33 -10.58
C GLY A 102 2.53 -2.62 -9.08
N PHE A 103 3.19 -1.71 -8.36
CA PHE A 103 3.27 -1.71 -6.90
C PHE A 103 2.88 -0.37 -6.27
N SER A 104 2.53 -0.36 -4.99
CA SER A 104 2.26 0.87 -4.22
C SER A 104 3.35 1.13 -3.20
N LEU A 105 3.57 2.41 -2.91
CA LEU A 105 4.53 2.87 -1.92
C LEU A 105 3.90 3.82 -0.93
N ASN A 106 4.50 3.86 0.26
CA ASN A 106 4.23 4.82 1.32
C ASN A 106 2.83 4.72 1.94
N THR A 107 2.09 3.64 1.68
CA THR A 107 0.73 3.42 2.23
C THR A 107 0.72 3.64 3.73
N SER A 108 -0.09 4.60 4.19
CA SER A 108 -0.18 5.00 5.60
C SER A 108 1.11 5.54 6.24
N ASN A 109 2.19 5.78 5.50
CA ASN A 109 3.45 6.31 6.02
C ASN A 109 3.65 7.79 5.60
N TYR A 110 4.82 8.34 5.92
CA TYR A 110 5.10 9.77 5.89
C TYR A 110 6.34 10.12 5.05
N GLN A 111 6.95 9.15 4.35
CA GLN A 111 8.12 9.42 3.51
C GLN A 111 7.79 10.47 2.45
N THR A 112 8.71 11.41 2.24
CA THR A 112 8.52 12.47 1.24
C THR A 112 8.26 11.89 -0.14
N THR A 113 7.49 12.58 -0.96
CA THR A 113 7.24 12.16 -2.35
C THR A 113 8.54 11.99 -3.13
N ALA A 114 9.55 12.84 -2.88
CA ALA A 114 10.87 12.72 -3.50
C ALA A 114 11.58 11.41 -3.12
N ASN A 115 11.64 11.06 -1.83
CA ASN A 115 12.28 9.82 -1.38
C ASN A 115 11.53 8.59 -1.92
N SER A 116 10.19 8.62 -1.85
CA SER A 116 9.35 7.55 -2.39
C SER A 116 9.51 7.39 -3.90
N LYS A 117 9.65 8.48 -4.66
CA LYS A 117 9.91 8.44 -6.10
C LYS A 117 11.27 7.85 -6.42
N THR A 118 12.33 8.30 -5.75
CA THR A 118 13.69 7.76 -5.95
C THR A 118 13.73 6.25 -5.69
N TYR A 119 13.14 5.81 -4.59
CA TYR A 119 13.03 4.38 -4.26
C TYR A 119 12.18 3.62 -5.28
N GLY A 120 11.01 4.18 -5.66
CA GLY A 120 10.13 3.58 -6.65
C GLY A 120 10.76 3.44 -8.03
N ASP A 121 11.54 4.42 -8.48
CA ASP A 121 12.26 4.35 -9.76
C ASP A 121 13.30 3.22 -9.75
N GLN A 122 14.00 3.02 -8.62
CA GLN A 122 14.97 1.93 -8.46
C GLN A 122 14.29 0.54 -8.46
N VAL A 123 13.18 0.40 -7.73
CA VAL A 123 12.38 -0.83 -7.70
C VAL A 123 11.72 -1.09 -9.06
N SER A 124 11.27 -0.05 -9.75
CA SER A 124 10.73 -0.17 -11.10
C SER A 124 11.79 -0.69 -12.07
N ALA A 125 13.00 -0.14 -12.03
CA ALA A 125 14.09 -0.54 -12.90
C ALA A 125 14.51 -2.02 -12.70
N SER A 126 14.59 -2.49 -11.45
CA SER A 126 14.88 -3.91 -11.15
C SER A 126 13.76 -4.87 -11.59
N LEU A 127 12.54 -4.36 -11.78
CA LEU A 127 11.36 -5.12 -12.20
C LEU A 127 10.98 -4.88 -13.67
N GLY A 128 11.92 -4.41 -14.50
CA GLY A 128 11.70 -4.23 -15.94
C GLY A 128 10.74 -3.08 -16.30
N GLY A 129 10.68 -2.04 -15.46
CA GLY A 129 9.85 -0.86 -15.69
C GLY A 129 8.44 -0.96 -15.12
N ALA A 130 8.22 -1.84 -14.13
CA ALA A 130 6.94 -1.97 -13.43
C ALA A 130 6.45 -0.60 -12.92
N LYS A 131 5.16 -0.28 -13.15
CA LYS A 131 4.60 1.01 -12.72
C LYS A 131 4.38 1.05 -11.21
N TYR A 132 4.25 2.25 -10.67
CA TYR A 132 3.93 2.40 -9.27
C TYR A 132 3.12 3.66 -8.95
N VAL A 133 2.51 3.63 -7.77
CA VAL A 133 1.75 4.74 -7.17
C VAL A 133 2.29 5.05 -5.78
N ILE A 134 2.17 6.31 -5.35
CA ILE A 134 2.62 6.75 -4.03
C ILE A 134 1.41 7.24 -3.23
N ASP A 135 1.28 6.75 -1.99
CA ASP A 135 0.39 7.37 -1.01
C ASP A 135 0.99 8.69 -0.52
N THR A 136 0.32 9.79 -0.84
CA THR A 136 0.67 11.17 -0.45
C THR A 136 -0.30 11.74 0.59
N SER A 137 -1.12 10.89 1.22
CA SER A 137 -2.15 11.31 2.18
C SER A 137 -1.63 12.20 3.31
N ARG A 138 -0.47 11.88 3.88
CA ARG A 138 0.04 12.55 5.10
C ARG A 138 1.52 12.96 5.03
N ASN A 139 2.12 12.97 3.85
CA ASN A 139 3.57 13.17 3.69
C ASN A 139 4.00 14.62 3.38
N GLY A 140 3.12 15.61 3.51
CA GLY A 140 3.39 17.01 3.14
C GLY A 140 4.46 17.69 3.99
N ASN A 141 4.73 17.17 5.20
CA ASN A 141 5.83 17.62 6.06
C ASN A 141 6.87 16.51 6.32
N GLY A 142 6.93 15.51 5.44
CA GLY A 142 7.83 14.35 5.56
C GLY A 142 7.61 13.51 6.81
N PRO A 143 8.54 12.60 7.14
CA PRO A 143 8.47 11.77 8.34
C PRO A 143 9.02 12.48 9.59
N ASN A 144 8.61 12.04 10.78
CA ASN A 144 9.21 12.43 12.05
C ASN A 144 10.19 11.34 12.52
N GLY A 145 11.39 11.31 11.94
CA GLY A 145 12.30 10.18 12.12
C GLY A 145 11.66 8.87 11.66
N GLY A 146 11.69 7.84 12.51
CA GLY A 146 11.05 6.54 12.27
C GLY A 146 9.63 6.40 12.81
N GLU A 147 9.03 7.48 13.33
CA GLU A 147 7.70 7.43 13.94
C GLU A 147 6.61 7.27 12.87
N TRP A 148 5.87 6.17 12.94
CA TRP A 148 4.76 5.87 12.04
C TRP A 148 3.39 5.94 12.72
N CYS A 149 3.34 5.87 14.06
CA CYS A 149 2.09 5.72 14.80
C CYS A 149 1.61 7.07 15.33
N ASN A 150 0.69 7.74 14.60
CA ASN A 150 0.18 9.07 14.90
C ASN A 150 1.24 10.14 15.29
N PRO A 151 2.33 10.31 14.51
CA PRO A 151 3.28 11.40 14.72
C PRO A 151 2.59 12.77 14.65
N SER A 152 2.99 13.68 15.53
CA SER A 152 2.53 15.06 15.50
C SER A 152 3.17 15.86 14.35
N GLY A 153 2.55 16.99 13.98
CA GLY A 153 3.12 17.96 13.04
C GLY A 153 3.22 17.49 11.59
N ARG A 154 2.56 16.39 11.22
CA ARG A 154 2.44 15.96 9.81
C ARG A 154 1.46 16.86 9.07
N LYS A 155 1.52 16.84 7.74
CA LYS A 155 0.64 17.62 6.85
C LYS A 155 0.12 16.76 5.73
N ILE A 156 -1.07 17.06 5.23
CA ILE A 156 -1.53 16.45 3.99
C ILE A 156 -0.54 16.73 2.86
N GLY A 157 -0.27 15.72 2.03
CA GLY A 157 0.62 15.87 0.88
C GLY A 157 -0.13 16.31 -0.37
N ALA A 158 0.50 16.08 -1.53
CA ALA A 158 -0.11 16.36 -2.83
C ALA A 158 -1.47 15.65 -2.95
N ALA A 159 -2.47 16.35 -3.49
CA ALA A 159 -3.78 15.77 -3.74
C ALA A 159 -3.69 14.60 -4.75
N PRO A 160 -4.63 13.64 -4.71
CA PRO A 160 -4.64 12.52 -5.65
C PRO A 160 -4.70 13.00 -7.11
N ALA A 161 -3.76 12.55 -7.92
CA ALA A 161 -3.65 12.94 -9.33
C ALA A 161 -2.88 11.90 -10.14
N LEU A 162 -3.25 11.73 -11.41
CA LEU A 162 -2.37 11.08 -12.38
C LEU A 162 -1.22 12.04 -12.69
N VAL A 163 0.02 11.58 -12.54
CA VAL A 163 1.21 12.39 -12.78
C VAL A 163 2.07 11.88 -13.94
N ASN A 164 2.00 10.59 -14.26
CA ASN A 164 2.68 9.96 -15.41
C ASN A 164 4.16 10.35 -15.57
N GLN A 165 4.91 10.40 -14.46
CA GLN A 165 6.33 10.76 -14.45
C GLN A 165 7.19 9.49 -14.57
N GLY A 166 7.36 9.01 -15.80
CA GLY A 166 8.11 7.79 -16.08
C GLY A 166 7.37 6.53 -15.62
N ALA A 167 7.86 5.86 -14.57
CA ALA A 167 7.20 4.70 -13.97
C ALA A 167 6.17 5.06 -12.90
N LEU A 168 6.24 6.27 -12.34
CA LEU A 168 5.25 6.79 -11.39
C LEU A 168 3.97 7.20 -12.12
N GLU A 169 2.87 6.49 -11.90
CA GLU A 169 1.59 6.76 -12.54
C GLU A 169 0.77 7.82 -11.78
N ALA A 170 0.68 7.71 -10.45
CA ALA A 170 -0.24 8.52 -9.67
C ALA A 170 0.23 8.79 -8.23
N TYR A 171 -0.22 9.93 -7.72
CA TYR A 171 -0.39 10.17 -6.30
C TYR A 171 -1.79 9.73 -5.89
N LEU A 172 -1.89 9.02 -4.77
CA LEU A 172 -3.14 8.58 -4.18
C LEU A 172 -3.18 8.98 -2.71
N TRP A 173 -4.36 9.14 -2.16
CA TRP A 173 -4.55 9.11 -0.71
C TRP A 173 -5.11 7.73 -0.38
N VAL A 174 -4.21 6.80 -0.07
CA VAL A 174 -4.61 5.42 0.26
C VAL A 174 -5.07 5.38 1.72
N LYS A 175 -4.25 5.89 2.64
CA LYS A 175 -4.68 6.22 3.98
C LYS A 175 -5.58 7.46 3.94
N ILE A 176 -6.62 7.46 4.78
CA ILE A 176 -7.52 8.59 4.95
C ILE A 176 -6.93 9.52 6.02
N PRO A 177 -6.55 10.78 5.67
CA PRO A 177 -6.09 11.74 6.66
C PRO A 177 -7.13 11.95 7.76
N GLY A 178 -6.71 11.77 9.01
CA GLY A 178 -7.58 11.83 10.19
C GLY A 178 -7.89 10.47 10.81
N GLU A 179 -7.76 9.37 10.06
CA GLU A 179 -7.86 8.06 10.68
C GLU A 179 -6.60 7.74 11.50
N SER A 180 -6.80 7.35 12.75
CA SER A 180 -5.74 6.94 13.66
C SER A 180 -4.98 5.72 13.14
N ASP A 181 -3.69 5.66 13.47
CA ASP A 181 -2.82 4.51 13.31
C ASP A 181 -2.90 3.54 14.52
N GLY A 182 -3.49 3.96 15.63
CA GLY A 182 -3.61 3.19 16.88
C GLY A 182 -3.56 4.04 18.16
N ASN A 183 -3.46 3.37 19.30
CA ASN A 183 -3.35 4.02 20.61
C ASN A 183 -1.89 4.47 20.87
N CYS A 184 -1.48 5.58 20.25
CA CYS A 184 -0.11 6.08 20.22
C CYS A 184 -0.08 7.55 19.78
N GLY A 185 1.02 8.26 20.05
CA GLY A 185 1.27 9.61 19.53
C GLY A 185 0.16 10.60 19.87
N ILE A 186 -0.29 11.40 18.89
CA ILE A 186 -1.45 12.29 19.07
C ILE A 186 -2.80 11.57 19.08
N GLY A 187 -2.81 10.25 18.89
CA GLY A 187 -4.00 9.40 18.92
C GLY A 187 -4.10 8.52 20.17
N MET A 188 -3.47 8.91 21.28
CA MET A 188 -3.64 8.21 22.57
C MET A 188 -5.15 8.05 22.90
N GLY A 189 -5.53 6.83 23.28
CA GLY A 189 -6.91 6.44 23.57
C GLY A 189 -7.75 6.02 22.35
N SER A 190 -7.21 6.09 21.14
CA SER A 190 -7.93 5.72 19.91
C SER A 190 -7.63 4.31 19.41
N SER A 191 -8.52 3.77 18.57
CA SER A 191 -8.27 2.52 17.82
C SER A 191 -7.79 2.81 16.39
N ALA A 192 -6.98 1.92 15.81
CA ALA A 192 -6.57 2.03 14.41
C ALA A 192 -7.81 2.08 13.48
N GLY A 193 -7.85 3.06 12.58
CA GLY A 193 -9.00 3.32 11.69
C GLY A 193 -10.09 4.21 12.31
N GLN A 194 -10.01 4.55 13.60
CA GLN A 194 -10.91 5.55 14.19
C GLN A 194 -10.62 6.93 13.61
N PHE A 195 -11.65 7.63 13.13
CA PHE A 195 -11.49 9.00 12.66
C PHE A 195 -11.33 9.98 13.83
N LEU A 196 -10.27 10.79 13.77
CA LEU A 196 -9.91 11.84 14.73
C LEU A 196 -10.02 13.21 14.05
N PRO A 197 -11.12 13.96 14.25
CA PRO A 197 -11.34 15.24 13.56
C PRO A 197 -10.21 16.25 13.77
N GLN A 198 -9.67 16.32 14.99
CA GLN A 198 -8.58 17.25 15.30
C GLN A 198 -7.30 16.90 14.53
N ALA A 199 -6.95 15.62 14.42
CA ALA A 199 -5.77 15.20 13.64
C ALA A 199 -5.93 15.53 12.15
N ALA A 200 -7.15 15.38 11.59
CA ALA A 200 -7.43 15.79 10.22
C ALA A 200 -7.26 17.30 10.03
N TYR A 201 -7.81 18.10 10.96
CA TYR A 201 -7.69 19.56 10.94
C TYR A 201 -6.24 20.03 11.04
N ASP A 202 -5.47 19.46 11.97
CA ASP A 202 -4.07 19.84 12.20
C ASP A 202 -3.17 19.52 11.00
N MET A 203 -3.48 18.45 10.26
CA MET A 203 -2.77 18.12 9.01
C MET A 203 -3.14 19.03 7.84
N ALA A 204 -4.30 19.67 7.85
CA ALA A 204 -4.79 20.53 6.77
C ALA A 204 -4.44 22.01 6.94
N LYS A 205 -4.21 22.46 8.18
CA LYS A 205 -3.78 23.83 8.50
C LYS A 205 -2.37 24.13 7.98
#